data_AF-A0A1M3HDL8-F1
#
_entry.id   AF-A0A1M3HDL8-F1
#
_cell.length_a   1.000
_cell.length_b   1.000
_cell.length_c   1.000
_cell.angle_alpha   90.00
_cell.angle_beta   90.00
_cell.angle_gamma   90.00
#
_symmetry.space_group_name_H-M   'P 1'
#
loop_
_entity.id
_entity.type
_entity.pdbx_description
1 polymer ?
#
loop_
_entity_poly.entity_id
_entity_poly.type
_entity_poly.pdbx_seq_one_letter_code
_entity_poly.pdbx_strand_id
1 'polypeptide(L)'
;MNRSSFRSVLYLAAILPFFFSDCKKSSSGPASGSGGNGYYTRFKMNGSSVEYDSQPFAGITLLKSDSLYTCVMVAYKDVNAGLKNAVTIIIYSANPIAANVGYNDPLKSRRSNGIMVPQTTIFWYDSTGTGYLTAGEFADNTGNTGIAGVIANAKLTITEMTSASVKGTFSGTVYRSDLARSAAITDGEFYLKRSQ
;
A
#
# COMPACT_ATOMS: atom_id res chain seq x y z
N MET A 1 12.43 25.22 -70.56
CA MET A 1 13.82 24.96 -70.11
C MET A 1 13.74 24.35 -68.71
N ASN A 2 13.85 23.03 -68.64
CA ASN A 2 14.99 22.24 -68.15
C ASN A 2 15.06 22.17 -66.60
N ARG A 3 14.66 21.01 -66.04
CA ARG A 3 15.51 19.97 -65.39
C ARG A 3 15.94 20.39 -63.97
N SER A 4 15.73 19.64 -62.89
CA SER A 4 16.35 18.35 -62.54
C SER A 4 15.99 18.09 -61.04
N SER A 5 15.25 17.05 -60.64
CA SER A 5 15.70 15.73 -60.15
C SER A 5 16.97 15.68 -59.27
N PHE A 6 16.84 15.17 -58.03
CA PHE A 6 17.84 14.37 -57.27
C PHE A 6 17.12 13.78 -56.02
N ARG A 7 16.64 12.52 -56.01
CA ARG A 7 17.30 11.22 -55.68
C ARG A 7 17.86 11.07 -54.25
N SER A 8 17.07 10.32 -53.45
CA SER A 8 17.39 9.19 -52.55
C SER A 8 18.77 9.08 -51.90
N VAL A 9 18.83 8.95 -50.56
CA VAL A 9 19.63 7.93 -49.83
C VAL A 9 18.92 7.51 -48.53
N LEU A 10 18.74 6.20 -48.42
CA LEU A 10 18.28 5.38 -47.30
C LEU A 10 19.41 5.24 -46.26
N TYR A 11 19.15 5.39 -44.96
CA TYR A 11 19.95 4.69 -43.93
C TYR A 11 19.09 4.18 -42.77
N LEU A 12 19.09 2.86 -42.72
CA LEU A 12 18.62 1.92 -41.72
C LEU A 12 19.49 2.03 -40.45
N ALA A 13 18.89 2.12 -39.25
CA ALA A 13 19.59 1.86 -38.00
C ALA A 13 18.66 1.22 -36.95
N ALA A 14 18.69 -0.11 -36.98
CA ALA A 14 18.63 -1.07 -35.88
C ALA A 14 17.67 -0.83 -34.70
N ILE A 15 16.61 -1.63 -34.72
CA ILE A 15 15.83 -2.13 -33.58
C ILE A 15 16.76 -2.84 -32.59
N LEU A 16 16.73 -2.47 -31.29
CA LEU A 16 17.36 -3.24 -30.21
C LEU A 16 16.40 -3.34 -29.00
N PRO A 17 15.59 -4.41 -28.88
CA PRO A 17 14.86 -4.70 -27.66
C PRO A 17 15.82 -5.32 -26.63
N PHE A 18 16.05 -4.62 -25.52
CA PHE A 18 16.66 -5.21 -24.33
C PHE A 18 15.67 -6.17 -23.69
N PHE A 19 15.83 -7.45 -24.03
CA PHE A 19 15.28 -8.57 -23.26
C PHE A 19 16.07 -8.71 -21.96
N PHE A 20 15.48 -8.30 -20.83
CA PHE A 20 15.86 -8.85 -19.53
C PHE A 20 14.93 -10.03 -19.23
N SER A 21 15.30 -11.19 -19.75
CA SER A 21 14.84 -12.48 -19.25
C SER A 21 15.54 -12.71 -17.91
N ASP A 22 14.87 -12.38 -16.81
CA ASP A 22 15.30 -12.81 -15.49
C ASP A 22 14.98 -14.30 -15.33
N CYS A 23 16.03 -15.11 -15.36
CA CYS A 23 15.98 -16.54 -15.17
C CYS A 23 15.52 -16.85 -13.74
N LYS A 24 14.32 -17.43 -13.60
CA LYS A 24 13.94 -18.20 -12.41
C LYS A 24 15.00 -19.28 -12.14
N LYS A 25 15.81 -19.10 -11.10
CA LYS A 25 16.67 -20.16 -10.56
C LYS A 25 15.82 -21.04 -9.65
N SER A 26 15.53 -22.26 -10.09
CA SER A 26 15.08 -23.35 -9.23
C SER A 26 16.28 -23.86 -8.42
N SER A 27 16.22 -23.75 -7.10
CA SER A 27 17.13 -24.48 -6.21
C SER A 27 16.33 -25.28 -5.20
N SER A 28 16.27 -26.59 -5.45
CA SER A 28 15.92 -27.64 -4.51
C SER A 28 17.08 -27.84 -3.53
N GLY A 29 16.91 -27.44 -2.28
CA GLY A 29 17.83 -27.63 -1.15
C GLY A 29 17.20 -27.12 0.15
N PRO A 30 17.51 -27.72 1.32
CA PRO A 30 16.64 -27.73 2.49
C PRO A 30 16.51 -26.33 3.12
N ALA A 31 15.26 -25.92 3.34
CA ALA A 31 14.88 -24.57 3.69
C ALA A 31 15.20 -24.23 5.15
N SER A 32 16.29 -23.50 5.36
CA SER A 32 16.52 -22.72 6.56
C SER A 32 15.95 -21.31 6.37
N GLY A 33 14.82 -21.03 7.02
CA GLY A 33 14.53 -19.72 7.62
C GLY A 33 14.12 -18.51 6.76
N SER A 34 13.71 -18.66 5.50
CA SER A 34 13.09 -17.55 4.74
C SER A 34 11.78 -18.00 4.08
N GLY A 35 10.66 -17.65 4.73
CA GLY A 35 9.30 -18.08 4.39
C GLY A 35 8.65 -17.26 3.26
N GLY A 36 9.32 -17.13 2.12
CA GLY A 36 8.82 -16.38 0.96
C GLY A 36 7.69 -17.11 0.24
N ASN A 37 6.46 -17.00 0.74
CA ASN A 37 5.23 -17.50 0.10
C ASN A 37 4.75 -16.58 -1.06
N GLY A 38 5.60 -15.66 -1.52
CA GLY A 38 5.37 -14.74 -2.63
C GLY A 38 4.52 -13.51 -2.28
N TYR A 39 4.01 -13.42 -1.05
CA TYR A 39 3.23 -12.29 -0.56
C TYR A 39 4.17 -11.24 0.06
N TYR A 40 3.80 -9.97 -0.03
CA TYR A 40 4.62 -8.85 0.43
C TYR A 40 3.79 -7.57 0.64
N THR A 41 4.40 -6.60 1.32
CA THR A 41 4.08 -5.18 1.24
C THR A 41 5.36 -4.41 0.97
N ARG A 42 5.37 -3.56 -0.07
CA ARG A 42 6.52 -2.74 -0.47
C ARG A 42 6.08 -1.30 -0.58
N PHE A 43 6.97 -0.37 -0.24
CA PHE A 43 6.70 1.06 -0.34
C PHE A 43 8.01 1.83 -0.27
N LYS A 44 7.97 3.12 -0.60
CA LYS A 44 9.05 4.06 -0.28
C LYS A 44 8.70 4.85 0.96
N MET A 45 9.57 4.80 1.95
CA MET A 45 9.51 5.62 3.16
C MET A 45 10.48 6.80 3.01
N ASN A 46 9.96 8.01 2.92
CA ASN A 46 10.74 9.23 2.64
C ASN A 46 11.68 9.02 1.41
N GLY A 47 11.16 8.39 0.36
CA GLY A 47 11.90 8.08 -0.86
C GLY A 47 12.77 6.81 -0.83
N SER A 48 13.01 6.21 0.33
CA SER A 48 13.81 4.97 0.46
C SER A 48 12.93 3.73 0.39
N SER A 49 13.27 2.78 -0.49
CA SER A 49 12.51 1.54 -0.65
C SER A 49 12.57 0.63 0.58
N VAL A 50 11.42 0.09 0.95
CA VAL A 50 11.22 -0.84 2.06
C VAL A 50 10.34 -1.99 1.59
N GLU A 51 10.64 -3.20 2.04
CA GLU A 51 9.87 -4.42 1.78
C GLU A 51 9.65 -5.19 3.08
N TYR A 52 8.40 -5.59 3.32
CA TYR A 52 7.92 -6.41 4.43
C TYR A 52 7.23 -7.66 3.87
N ASP A 53 7.87 -8.82 4.04
CA ASP A 53 7.46 -10.11 3.49
C ASP A 53 7.34 -11.21 4.58
N SER A 54 7.51 -10.84 5.85
CA SER A 54 7.35 -11.76 6.98
C SER A 54 5.88 -11.84 7.41
N GLN A 55 5.24 -12.96 7.06
CA GLN A 55 3.82 -13.27 7.32
C GLN A 55 2.79 -12.20 6.90
N PRO A 56 2.86 -11.66 5.67
CA PRO A 56 1.88 -10.70 5.20
C PRO A 56 0.50 -11.33 4.98
N PHE A 57 -0.55 -10.74 5.57
CA PHE A 57 -1.93 -11.22 5.42
C PHE A 57 -2.96 -10.09 5.41
N ALA A 58 -4.16 -10.41 4.91
CA ALA A 58 -5.32 -9.54 4.90
C ALA A 58 -6.56 -10.30 5.42
N GLY A 59 -7.22 -9.76 6.44
CA GLY A 59 -8.48 -10.29 6.97
C GLY A 59 -9.63 -9.33 6.69
N ILE A 60 -10.75 -9.85 6.19
CA ILE A 60 -11.96 -9.07 5.90
C ILE A 60 -13.09 -9.55 6.81
N THR A 61 -13.73 -8.63 7.53
CA THR A 61 -14.78 -8.96 8.49
C THR A 61 -15.89 -7.92 8.47
N LEU A 62 -17.10 -8.33 8.81
CA LEU A 62 -18.21 -7.42 9.11
C LEU A 62 -18.26 -7.18 10.62
N LEU A 63 -18.02 -5.94 11.06
CA LEU A 63 -18.25 -5.49 12.42
C LEU A 63 -19.76 -5.30 12.62
N LYS A 64 -20.44 -6.35 13.08
CA LYS A 64 -21.90 -6.37 13.22
C LYS A 64 -22.46 -5.25 14.10
N SER A 65 -21.75 -4.85 15.16
CA SER A 65 -22.18 -3.76 16.04
C SER A 65 -22.29 -2.41 15.32
N ASP A 66 -21.42 -2.20 14.33
CA ASP A 66 -21.24 -0.91 13.67
C ASP A 66 -21.81 -0.90 12.25
N SER A 67 -22.23 -2.07 11.74
CA SER A 67 -22.60 -2.28 10.34
C SER A 67 -21.52 -1.83 9.36
N LEU A 68 -20.25 -2.02 9.74
CA LEU A 68 -19.09 -1.67 8.93
C LEU A 68 -18.31 -2.91 8.49
N TYR A 69 -17.95 -2.95 7.23
CA TYR A 69 -16.95 -3.87 6.73
C TYR A 69 -15.55 -3.33 7.03
N THR A 70 -14.68 -4.20 7.52
CA THR A 70 -13.28 -3.90 7.78
C THR A 70 -12.37 -4.82 7.00
N CYS A 71 -11.29 -4.27 6.47
CA CYS A 71 -10.15 -5.05 5.97
C CYS A 71 -8.92 -4.65 6.79
N VAL A 72 -8.33 -5.61 7.49
CA VAL A 72 -7.07 -5.41 8.22
C VAL A 72 -5.97 -6.10 7.44
N MET A 73 -4.97 -5.33 7.04
CA MET A 73 -3.80 -5.79 6.29
C MET A 73 -2.57 -5.58 7.14
N VAL A 74 -1.76 -6.62 7.31
CA VAL A 74 -0.58 -6.58 8.18
C VAL A 74 0.60 -7.17 7.43
N ALA A 75 1.77 -6.54 7.56
CA ALA A 75 3.03 -7.09 7.11
C ALA A 75 4.18 -6.66 8.04
N TYR A 76 5.13 -7.56 8.24
CA TYR A 76 6.32 -7.34 9.07
C TYR A 76 7.57 -7.51 8.22
N LYS A 77 8.64 -6.81 8.59
CA LYS A 77 9.99 -7.16 8.14
C LYS A 77 10.47 -8.47 8.79
N ASP A 78 10.18 -8.63 10.08
CA ASP A 78 10.40 -9.84 10.85
C ASP A 78 9.33 -9.92 11.94
N VAL A 79 8.42 -10.89 11.82
CA VAL A 79 7.32 -11.10 12.77
C VAL A 79 7.83 -11.38 14.20
N ASN A 80 9.08 -11.85 14.36
CA ASN A 80 9.65 -12.15 15.67
C ASN A 80 10.33 -10.93 16.34
N ALA A 81 10.45 -9.81 15.62
CA ALA A 81 11.08 -8.59 16.12
C ALA A 81 10.14 -7.71 16.98
N GLY A 82 8.92 -8.17 17.25
CA GLY A 82 7.88 -7.40 17.93
C GLY A 82 7.31 -6.28 17.04
N LEU A 83 6.91 -5.16 17.64
CA LEU A 83 6.39 -3.98 16.92
C LEU A 83 7.52 -3.15 16.31
N LYS A 84 8.39 -3.76 15.50
CA LYS A 84 9.47 -3.07 14.77
C LYS A 84 9.35 -3.37 13.29
N ASN A 85 9.52 -2.35 12.45
CA ASN A 85 9.40 -2.49 11.00
C ASN A 85 8.12 -3.24 10.59
N ALA A 86 6.99 -2.76 11.08
CA ALA A 86 5.68 -3.34 10.83
C ALA A 86 4.78 -2.30 10.19
N VAL A 87 3.90 -2.73 9.30
CA VAL A 87 2.83 -1.90 8.75
C VAL A 87 1.50 -2.59 8.98
N THR A 88 0.51 -1.82 9.40
CA THR A 88 -0.88 -2.25 9.46
C THR A 88 -1.73 -1.23 8.74
N ILE A 89 -2.56 -1.69 7.81
CA ILE A 89 -3.48 -0.83 7.09
C ILE A 89 -4.90 -1.34 7.37
N ILE A 90 -5.77 -0.44 7.81
CA ILE A 90 -7.16 -0.76 8.13
C ILE A 90 -8.06 0.01 7.18
N ILE A 91 -8.98 -0.68 6.53
CA ILE A 91 -10.07 -0.08 5.76
C ILE A 91 -11.35 -0.16 6.58
N TYR A 92 -12.14 0.90 6.59
CA TYR A 92 -13.53 0.92 7.08
C TYR A 92 -14.47 1.31 5.95
N SER A 93 -15.54 0.53 5.75
CA SER A 93 -16.52 0.79 4.68
C SER A 93 -17.93 0.46 5.14
N ALA A 94 -18.90 1.30 4.76
CA ALA A 94 -20.33 1.00 4.90
C ALA A 94 -20.79 -0.09 3.90
N ASN A 95 -20.04 -0.30 2.82
CA ASN A 95 -20.31 -1.30 1.79
C ASN A 95 -19.30 -2.46 1.87
N PRO A 96 -19.63 -3.66 1.34
CA PRO A 96 -18.67 -4.75 1.24
C PRO A 96 -17.35 -4.30 0.61
N ILE A 97 -16.22 -4.72 1.18
CA ILE A 97 -14.90 -4.43 0.62
C ILE A 97 -14.76 -5.17 -0.71
N ALA A 98 -14.49 -4.43 -1.78
CA ALA A 98 -14.38 -4.93 -3.15
C ALA A 98 -13.10 -4.44 -3.86
N ALA A 99 -12.73 -5.15 -4.93
CA ALA A 99 -11.69 -4.73 -5.86
C ALA A 99 -12.15 -3.57 -6.75
N ASN A 100 -11.19 -2.84 -7.29
CA ASN A 100 -11.34 -1.61 -8.08
C ASN A 100 -12.07 -0.48 -7.32
N VAL A 101 -11.99 -0.49 -6.00
CA VAL A 101 -12.53 0.55 -5.12
C VAL A 101 -11.39 1.23 -4.38
N GLY A 102 -11.42 2.56 -4.38
CA GLY A 102 -10.55 3.40 -3.58
C GLY A 102 -11.15 3.68 -2.20
N TYR A 103 -10.34 3.52 -1.16
CA TYR A 103 -10.65 3.82 0.23
C TYR A 103 -9.66 4.88 0.66
N ASN A 104 -10.14 6.12 0.82
CA ASN A 104 -9.25 7.27 0.90
C ASN A 104 -9.67 8.21 2.01
N ASP A 105 -8.70 8.77 2.71
CA ASP A 105 -8.90 9.99 3.46
C ASP A 105 -9.01 11.18 2.49
N PRO A 106 -9.82 12.20 2.82
CA PRO A 106 -10.50 12.40 4.10
C PRO A 106 -11.91 11.79 4.18
N LEU A 107 -12.29 10.93 3.23
CA LEU A 107 -13.61 10.31 3.25
C LEU A 107 -13.76 9.44 4.50
N LYS A 108 -14.97 9.46 5.04
CA LYS A 108 -15.30 8.79 6.29
C LYS A 108 -16.38 7.74 6.10
N SER A 109 -16.28 6.68 6.87
CA SER A 109 -17.33 5.69 7.08
C SER A 109 -18.07 5.99 8.37
N ARG A 110 -19.39 5.80 8.39
CA ARG A 110 -20.24 6.08 9.55
C ARG A 110 -20.52 4.80 10.31
N ARG A 111 -20.18 4.77 11.60
CA ARG A 111 -20.56 3.72 12.55
C ARG A 111 -22.04 3.82 12.91
N SER A 112 -22.62 2.74 13.43
CA SER A 112 -24.02 2.67 13.89
C SER A 112 -24.38 3.74 14.94
N ASN A 113 -23.43 4.12 15.80
CA ASN A 113 -23.60 5.17 16.80
C ASN A 113 -23.44 6.61 16.24
N GLY A 114 -23.30 6.77 14.93
CA GLY A 114 -23.14 8.06 14.26
C GLY A 114 -21.71 8.60 14.21
N ILE A 115 -20.75 7.96 14.89
CA ILE A 115 -19.33 8.35 14.84
C ILE A 115 -18.78 8.12 13.43
N MET A 116 -18.06 9.11 12.92
CA MET A 116 -17.38 9.05 11.62
C MET A 116 -15.94 8.57 11.82
N VAL A 117 -15.52 7.57 11.06
CA VAL A 117 -14.13 7.05 11.07
C VAL A 117 -13.50 7.16 9.69
N PRO A 118 -12.17 7.32 9.59
CA PRO A 118 -11.44 7.32 8.33
C PRO A 118 -11.76 6.08 7.49
N GLN A 119 -11.87 6.22 6.17
CA GLN A 119 -11.99 5.05 5.30
C GLN A 119 -10.72 4.22 5.27
N THR A 120 -9.55 4.84 5.41
CA THR A 120 -8.26 4.15 5.45
C THR A 120 -7.41 4.68 6.59
N THR A 121 -6.74 3.78 7.28
CA THR A 121 -5.81 4.13 8.36
C THR A 121 -4.54 3.33 8.18
N ILE A 122 -3.38 4.00 8.14
CA ILE A 122 -2.07 3.35 8.05
C ILE A 122 -1.34 3.56 9.37
N PHE A 123 -1.01 2.46 10.03
CA PHE A 123 -0.09 2.40 11.16
C PHE A 123 1.26 1.88 10.66
N TRP A 124 2.34 2.53 11.06
CA TRP A 124 3.69 2.10 10.76
C TRP A 124 4.56 2.16 12.00
N TYR A 125 5.37 1.13 12.23
CA TYR A 125 6.38 1.08 13.27
C TYR A 125 7.76 1.10 12.64
N ASP A 126 8.61 2.02 13.09
CA ASP A 126 9.98 2.10 12.60
C ASP A 126 10.89 0.98 13.17
N SER A 127 12.19 1.04 12.85
CA SER A 127 13.16 0.05 13.29
C SER A 127 13.43 0.06 14.80
N THR A 128 13.09 1.15 15.49
CA THR A 128 13.18 1.30 16.95
C THR A 128 11.88 0.87 17.63
N GLY A 129 10.80 0.72 16.88
CA GLY A 129 9.45 0.43 17.35
C GLY A 129 8.64 1.67 17.70
N THR A 130 9.06 2.84 17.23
CA THR A 130 8.25 4.06 17.34
C THR A 130 7.08 3.98 16.35
N GLY A 131 5.86 4.18 16.85
CA GLY A 131 4.64 4.12 16.06
C GLY A 131 4.28 5.46 15.39
N TYR A 132 3.74 5.36 14.18
CA TYR A 132 3.23 6.45 13.36
C TYR A 132 1.84 6.08 12.81
N LEU A 133 1.00 7.08 12.58
CA LEU A 133 -0.39 6.94 12.17
C LEU A 133 -0.81 8.02 11.17
N THR A 134 -1.62 7.67 10.18
CA THR A 134 -2.28 8.66 9.29
C THR A 134 -3.21 9.59 10.04
N ALA A 135 -3.22 10.87 9.69
CA ALA A 135 -4.00 11.88 10.40
C ALA A 135 -5.52 11.87 10.12
N GLY A 136 -6.02 10.86 9.40
CA GLY A 136 -7.43 10.72 9.05
C GLY A 136 -8.37 10.93 10.22
N GLU A 137 -8.06 10.39 11.41
CA GLU A 137 -8.94 10.48 12.59
C GLU A 137 -9.18 11.94 13.03
N PHE A 138 -8.16 12.80 12.87
CA PHE A 138 -8.21 14.21 13.29
C PHE A 138 -8.84 15.12 12.23
N ALA A 139 -9.00 14.63 11.00
CA ALA A 139 -9.54 15.43 9.91
C ALA A 139 -11.06 15.41 9.85
N ASP A 140 -11.64 16.54 9.44
CA ASP A 140 -13.02 16.59 8.95
C ASP A 140 -13.16 15.95 7.55
N ASN A 141 -14.37 15.93 7.01
CA ASN A 141 -14.66 15.34 5.69
C ASN A 141 -14.02 16.09 4.50
N THR A 142 -13.42 17.27 4.74
CA THR A 142 -12.70 18.05 3.74
C THR A 142 -11.18 17.87 3.85
N GLY A 143 -10.71 17.15 4.87
CA GLY A 143 -9.29 16.89 5.12
C GLY A 143 -8.61 17.93 6.00
N ASN A 144 -9.38 18.88 6.55
CA ASN A 144 -8.85 19.84 7.50
C ASN A 144 -8.69 19.19 8.88
N THR A 145 -7.46 19.22 9.41
CA THR A 145 -7.11 18.64 10.71
C THR A 145 -7.15 19.67 11.84
N GLY A 146 -7.23 20.96 11.52
CA GLY A 146 -7.05 22.06 12.49
C GLY A 146 -5.62 22.18 13.04
N ILE A 147 -4.67 21.39 12.54
CA ILE A 147 -3.28 21.35 13.02
C ILE A 147 -2.36 21.71 11.86
N ALA A 148 -1.57 22.77 12.05
CA ALA A 148 -0.66 23.28 11.02
C ALA A 148 0.33 22.20 10.55
N GLY A 149 0.42 21.98 9.24
CA GLY A 149 1.33 21.00 8.63
C GLY A 149 0.87 19.53 8.70
N VAL A 150 -0.28 19.25 9.33
CA VAL A 150 -0.84 17.89 9.42
C VAL A 150 -1.91 17.72 8.35
N ILE A 151 -1.73 16.73 7.47
CA ILE A 151 -2.61 16.44 6.35
C ILE A 151 -3.19 15.03 6.45
N ALA A 152 -4.49 14.90 6.16
CA ALA A 152 -5.14 13.61 5.99
C ALA A 152 -5.23 13.26 4.50
N ASN A 153 -4.30 12.41 4.04
CA ASN A 153 -4.11 12.09 2.63
C ASN A 153 -3.87 10.59 2.39
N ALA A 154 -4.26 9.73 3.33
CA ALA A 154 -4.14 8.29 3.14
C ALA A 154 -4.96 7.86 1.92
N LYS A 155 -4.36 7.11 1.02
CA LYS A 155 -5.02 6.56 -0.17
C LYS A 155 -4.73 5.08 -0.25
N LEU A 156 -5.75 4.30 -0.58
CA LEU A 156 -5.60 2.89 -0.85
C LEU A 156 -6.59 2.44 -1.92
N THR A 157 -6.12 1.65 -2.87
CA THR A 157 -6.97 1.01 -3.88
C THR A 157 -6.70 -0.47 -3.87
N ILE A 158 -7.75 -1.29 -3.70
CA ILE A 158 -7.66 -2.73 -3.94
C ILE A 158 -7.80 -2.93 -5.45
N THR A 159 -6.79 -3.48 -6.12
CA THR A 159 -6.81 -3.72 -7.57
C THR A 159 -7.25 -5.12 -7.92
N GLU A 160 -6.98 -6.11 -7.06
CA GLU A 160 -7.38 -7.50 -7.24
C GLU A 160 -7.81 -8.09 -5.89
N MET A 161 -8.90 -8.84 -5.89
CA MET A 161 -9.34 -9.60 -4.72
C MET A 161 -9.85 -10.96 -5.17
N THR A 162 -9.27 -12.01 -4.60
CA THR A 162 -9.69 -13.39 -4.80
C THR A 162 -10.08 -14.02 -3.46
N SER A 163 -10.44 -15.29 -3.47
CA SER A 163 -10.61 -16.07 -2.24
C SER A 163 -9.29 -16.34 -1.50
N ALA A 164 -8.13 -16.22 -2.17
CA ALA A 164 -6.82 -16.55 -1.62
C ALA A 164 -5.92 -15.33 -1.37
N SER A 165 -6.21 -14.19 -2.00
CA SER A 165 -5.32 -13.04 -1.95
C SER A 165 -6.01 -11.70 -2.15
N VAL A 166 -5.32 -10.64 -1.72
CA VAL A 166 -5.68 -9.24 -1.98
C VAL A 166 -4.45 -8.52 -2.53
N LYS A 167 -4.62 -7.74 -3.59
CA LYS A 167 -3.58 -6.85 -4.15
C LYS A 167 -4.07 -5.42 -4.21
N GLY A 168 -3.15 -4.48 -4.15
CA GLY A 168 -3.49 -3.08 -4.28
C GLY A 168 -2.31 -2.16 -4.11
N THR A 169 -2.62 -0.88 -4.10
CA THR A 169 -1.66 0.21 -3.90
C THR A 169 -2.09 1.10 -2.76
N PHE A 170 -1.12 1.76 -2.13
CA PHE A 170 -1.38 2.70 -1.05
C PHE A 170 -0.34 3.81 -0.98
N SER A 171 -0.71 4.93 -0.35
CA SER A 171 0.18 6.05 -0.06
C SER A 171 -0.40 6.89 1.06
N GLY A 172 0.40 7.78 1.62
CA GLY A 172 -0.09 8.74 2.61
C GLY A 172 1.04 9.28 3.48
N THR A 173 0.67 10.18 4.38
CA THR A 173 1.58 10.71 5.39
C THR A 173 1.19 10.15 6.76
N VAL A 174 2.17 9.54 7.43
CA VAL A 174 2.01 9.05 8.81
C VAL A 174 2.73 9.98 9.78
N TYR A 175 2.16 10.14 10.96
CA TYR A 175 2.63 11.06 11.99
C TYR A 175 2.88 10.30 13.29
N ARG A 176 3.95 10.65 14.00
CA ARG A 176 4.14 10.18 15.38
C ARG A 176 3.06 10.79 16.28
N SER A 177 2.84 10.22 17.46
CA SER A 177 1.81 10.67 18.42
C SER A 177 1.89 12.15 18.81
N ASP A 178 3.06 12.77 18.70
CA ASP A 178 3.25 14.21 18.94
C ASP A 178 2.93 15.11 17.74
N LEU A 179 2.61 14.50 16.59
CA LEU A 179 2.30 15.14 15.30
C LEU A 179 3.40 16.06 14.74
N ALA A 180 4.52 16.20 15.44
CA ALA A 180 5.66 17.03 15.06
C ALA A 180 6.60 16.32 14.07
N ARG A 181 6.56 14.98 14.02
CA ARG A 181 7.35 14.17 13.09
C ARG A 181 6.42 13.39 12.18
N SER A 182 6.73 13.45 10.89
CA SER A 182 6.00 12.73 9.85
C SER A 182 6.93 11.93 8.98
N ALA A 183 6.38 10.92 8.32
CA ALA A 183 7.04 10.22 7.24
C ALA A 183 6.07 10.05 6.06
N ALA A 184 6.59 10.24 4.85
CA ALA A 184 5.83 10.06 3.62
C ALA A 184 5.96 8.61 3.14
N ILE A 185 4.82 7.98 2.92
CA ILE A 185 4.69 6.69 2.26
C ILE A 185 4.26 6.94 0.82
N THR A 186 5.13 6.57 -0.13
CA THR A 186 4.85 6.68 -1.57
C THR A 186 5.08 5.33 -2.25
N ASP A 187 4.53 5.17 -3.46
CA ASP A 187 4.69 3.97 -4.29
C ASP A 187 4.41 2.66 -3.52
N GLY A 188 3.43 2.70 -2.61
CA GLY A 188 3.05 1.54 -1.83
C GLY A 188 2.29 0.54 -2.68
N GLU A 189 2.69 -0.72 -2.60
CA GLU A 189 2.00 -1.86 -3.20
C GLU A 189 1.95 -3.02 -2.19
N PHE A 190 0.90 -3.82 -2.29
CA PHE A 190 0.76 -5.01 -1.49
C PHE A 190 0.22 -6.17 -2.31
N TYR A 191 0.68 -7.37 -1.98
CA TYR A 191 0.10 -8.63 -2.38
C TYR A 191 0.07 -9.53 -1.16
N LEU A 192 -1.12 -9.72 -0.60
CA LEU A 192 -1.29 -10.33 0.72
C LEU A 192 -2.07 -11.63 0.62
N LYS A 193 -1.73 -12.59 1.48
CA LYS A 193 -2.57 -13.78 1.67
C LYS A 193 -3.88 -13.35 2.32
N ARG A 194 -5.01 -13.76 1.74
CA ARG A 194 -6.31 -13.52 2.37
C ARG A 194 -6.55 -14.60 3.42
N SER A 195 -6.72 -14.18 4.67
CA SER A 195 -7.27 -15.04 5.72
C SER A 195 -8.79 -14.99 5.62
N GLN A 196 -9.42 -16.17 5.63
CA GLN A 196 -10.88 -16.29 5.74
C GLN A 196 -11.33 -16.06 7.17
#